data_AF-A0A550HBH4-F1
#
_entry.id   AF-A0A550HBH4-F1
#
_cell.length_a   1.000
_cell.length_b   1.000
_cell.length_c   1.000
_cell.angle_alpha   90.00
_cell.angle_beta   90.00
_cell.angle_gamma   90.00
#
_symmetry.space_group_name_H-M   'P 1'
#
loop_
_entity.id
_entity.type
_entity.pdbx_description
1 polymer ?
#
loop_
_entity_poly.entity_id
_entity_poly.type
_entity_poly.pdbx_seq_one_letter_code
_entity_poly.pdbx_strand_id
1 'polypeptide(L)' 'AIRLTDLENLNQEEAGERMGVSRGTVWRLLQRGRSKIALALVEGRRVEITESPE' A
#
# COMPACT_ATOMS: atom_id res chain seq x y z
N ALA A 1 -0.82 2.80 3.17
CA ALA A 1 -1.28 3.18 1.81
C ALA A 1 -2.32 2.18 1.29
N ILE A 2 -1.94 1.00 0.76
CA ILE A 2 -2.88 0.04 0.14
C ILE A 2 -4.05 -0.33 1.07
N ARG A 3 -3.79 -0.71 2.33
CA ARG A 3 -4.85 -1.00 3.30
C ARG A 3 -5.84 0.16 3.45
N LEU A 4 -5.33 1.38 3.64
CA LEU A 4 -6.17 2.54 3.88
C LEU A 4 -7.07 2.85 2.67
N THR A 5 -6.54 2.77 1.46
CA THR A 5 -7.30 3.15 0.27
C THR A 5 -8.13 2.00 -0.31
N ASP A 6 -7.55 0.81 -0.41
CA ASP A 6 -8.11 -0.30 -1.19
C ASP A 6 -8.96 -1.24 -0.32
N LEU A 7 -8.79 -1.20 1.01
CA LEU A 7 -9.60 -1.99 1.95
C LEU A 7 -10.49 -1.10 2.83
N GLU A 8 -9.96 0.01 3.36
CA GLU A 8 -10.70 0.91 4.24
C GLU A 8 -11.40 2.05 3.46
N ASN A 9 -11.25 2.10 2.13
CA ASN A 9 -11.91 3.06 1.22
C ASN A 9 -11.61 4.55 1.48
N LEU A 10 -10.50 4.87 2.16
CA LEU A 10 -10.05 6.25 2.30
C LEU A 10 -9.56 6.77 0.95
N ASN A 11 -9.84 8.03 0.68
CA ASN A 11 -9.22 8.72 -0.44
C ASN A 11 -7.72 9.00 -0.13
N GLN A 12 -6.96 9.46 -1.13
CA GLN A 12 -5.51 9.64 -0.97
C GLN A 12 -5.12 10.78 -0.01
N GLU A 13 -6.00 11.76 0.18
CA GLU A 13 -5.81 12.86 1.11
C GLU A 13 -6.02 12.37 2.55
N GLU A 14 -7.15 11.72 2.83
CA GLU A 14 -7.45 11.08 4.13
C GLU A 14 -6.37 10.05 4.53
N ALA A 15 -5.93 9.24 3.57
CA ALA A 15 -4.85 8.30 3.80
C ALA A 15 -3.50 9.00 4.07
N GLY A 16 -3.28 10.18 3.48
CA GLY A 16 -2.09 11.00 3.69
C GLY A 16 -2.06 11.59 5.09
N GLU A 17 -3.17 12.18 5.52
CA GLU A 17 -3.38 12.71 6.87
C GLU A 17 -3.16 11.60 7.91
N ARG A 18 -3.81 10.45 7.74
CA ARG A 18 -3.69 9.31 8.66
C ARG A 18 -2.28 8.70 8.72
N MET A 19 -1.50 8.85 7.65
CA MET A 19 -0.12 8.37 7.59
C MET A 19 0.92 9.44 7.96
N GLY A 20 0.51 10.70 8.19
CA GLY A 20 1.44 11.81 8.44
C GLY A 20 2.34 12.13 7.23
N VAL A 21 1.85 11.91 5.99
CA VAL A 21 2.62 12.14 4.76
C VAL A 21 1.80 12.88 3.70
N SER A 22 2.47 13.47 2.71
CA SER A 22 1.78 14.15 1.61
C SER A 22 0.98 13.19 0.72
N ARG A 23 -0.10 13.69 0.10
CA ARG A 23 -0.88 12.98 -0.94
C ARG A 23 0.00 12.39 -2.04
N GLY A 24 1.03 13.12 -2.49
CA GLY A 24 1.98 12.63 -3.48
C GLY A 24 2.81 11.44 -3.00
N THR A 25 3.14 11.37 -1.71
CA THR A 25 3.76 10.18 -1.10
C THR A 25 2.81 8.99 -1.11
N VAL A 26 1.53 9.19 -0.73
CA VAL A 26 0.50 8.14 -0.81
C VAL A 26 0.39 7.59 -2.22
N TRP A 27 0.29 8.46 -3.22
CA TRP A 27 0.22 8.06 -4.63
C TRP A 27 1.41 7.18 -5.03
N ARG A 28 2.65 7.59 -4.72
CA ARG A 28 3.85 6.79 -5.03
C ARG A 28 3.87 5.44 -4.31
N LEU A 29 3.42 5.40 -3.05
CA LEU A 29 3.34 4.16 -2.28
C LEU A 29 2.29 3.19 -2.86
N LEU A 30 1.14 3.70 -3.30
CA LEU A 30 0.11 2.89 -3.97
C LEU A 30 0.62 2.31 -5.29
N GLN A 31 1.24 3.13 -6.14
CA GLN A 31 1.81 2.65 -7.40
C GLN A 31 2.82 1.53 -7.16
N ARG A 32 3.81 1.77 -6.29
CA ARG A 32 4.86 0.78 -5.98
C ARG A 32 4.29 -0.49 -5.36
N GLY A 33 3.37 -0.35 -4.40
CA GLY A 33 2.77 -1.48 -3.70
C GLY A 33 1.93 -2.35 -4.63
N ARG A 34 1.04 -1.73 -5.42
CA ARG A 34 0.17 -2.46 -6.38
C ARG A 34 1.00 -3.17 -7.44
N SER A 35 2.04 -2.53 -7.99
CA SER A 35 2.94 -3.21 -8.93
C SER A 35 3.63 -4.42 -8.31
N LYS A 36 4.11 -4.34 -7.07
CA LYS A 36 4.72 -5.48 -6.37
C LYS A 36 3.74 -6.63 -6.15
N ILE A 37 2.52 -6.33 -5.72
CA ILE A 37 1.47 -7.33 -5.51
C ILE A 37 1.08 -7.98 -6.84
N ALA A 38 0.81 -7.18 -7.87
CA ALA A 38 0.48 -7.69 -9.20
C ALA A 38 1.59 -8.61 -9.75
N LEU A 39 2.85 -8.19 -9.63
CA LEU A 39 4.00 -8.99 -10.04
C LEU A 39 4.08 -10.32 -9.28
N ALA A 40 3.88 -10.30 -7.96
CA ALA A 40 3.89 -11.51 -7.15
C ALA A 40 2.78 -12.49 -7.57
N LEU A 41 1.58 -11.99 -7.85
CA LEU A 41 0.46 -12.82 -8.29
C LEU A 41 0.66 -13.39 -9.70
N VAL A 42 1.17 -12.58 -10.64
CA VAL A 42 1.37 -13.00 -12.03
C VAL A 42 2.52 -14.00 -12.17
N GLU A 43 3.61 -13.83 -11.43
CA GLU A 43 4.79 -14.72 -11.51
C GLU A 43 4.78 -15.84 -10.46
N GLY A 44 3.75 -15.93 -9.62
CA GLY A 44 3.68 -16.93 -8.54
C GLY A 44 4.75 -16.73 -7.45
N ARG A 45 5.17 -15.48 -7.19
CA ARG A 45 6.10 -15.20 -6.08
C ARG A 45 5.41 -15.38 -4.74
N ARG A 46 6.10 -15.97 -3.78
CA ARG A 46 5.62 -16.13 -2.39
C ARG A 46 5.33 -14.76 -1.77
N VAL A 47 4.12 -14.59 -1.23
CA VAL A 47 3.76 -13.48 -0.34
C VAL A 47 3.80 -14.01 1.08
N GLU A 48 4.73 -13.49 1.88
CA GLU A 48 4.89 -13.89 3.28
C GLU A 48 4.35 -12.79 4.19
N ILE A 49 3.52 -13.19 5.15
CA ILE A 49 3.03 -12.30 6.21
C ILE A 49 3.99 -12.47 7.37
N THR A 50 4.78 -11.44 7.63
CA THR A 50 5.67 -11.37 8.79
C THR A 50 5.02 -10.50 9.86
N GLU A 51 5.18 -10.88 11.13
CA GLU A 51 4.86 -9.97 12.23
C GLU A 51 5.75 -8.71 12.12
N SER A 52 5.24 -7.58 12.58
CA SER A 52 6.05 -6.36 12.59
C SER A 52 7.21 -6.55 13.56
N PRO A 53 8.46 -6.20 13.18
CA PRO A 53 9.55 -6.17 14.14
C PRO A 53 9.19 -5.17 15.24
N GLU A 54 9.34 -5.59 16.51
CA GLU A 54 9.26 -4.73 17.69
C GLU A 54 10.27 -3.57 17.62
#